data_AF-A0A658NP48-F1
#
_entry.id   AF-A0A658NP48-F1
#
_cell.length_a   1.000
_cell.length_b   1.000
_cell.length_c   1.000
_cell.angle_alpha   90.00
_cell.angle_beta   90.00
_cell.angle_gamma   90.00
#
_symmetry.space_group_name_H-M   'P 1'
#
loop_
_entity.id
_entity.type
_entity.pdbx_description
1 polymer ?
#
loop_
_entity_poly.entity_id
_entity_poly.type
_entity_poly.pdbx_seq_one_letter_code
_entity_poly.pdbx_strand_id
1 'polypeptide(L)'
;GKDVTPIEAMRLANRLAGRNGVGMKHALENRIIGTKSRGVYEAPGMELLGTGLRYVYQATMDRRAGLLFGQLSKLVADQIYDGR
;
A
#
# COMPACT_ATOMS: atom_id res chain seq x y z
N GLY A 1 4.22 -20.33 -9.09
CA GLY A 1 3.70 -20.15 -7.71
C GLY A 1 2.66 -21.21 -7.43
N LYS A 2 1.99 -21.15 -6.28
CA LYS A 2 0.75 -21.90 -6.04
C LYS A 2 -0.43 -20.97 -6.31
N ASP A 3 -1.45 -21.47 -7.00
CA ASP A 3 -2.66 -20.70 -7.24
C ASP A 3 -3.42 -20.48 -5.92
N VAL A 4 -3.86 -19.25 -5.72
CA VAL A 4 -4.54 -18.80 -4.51
C VAL A 4 -5.60 -17.78 -4.88
N THR A 5 -6.70 -17.78 -4.13
CA THR A 5 -7.69 -16.70 -4.19
C THR A 5 -7.11 -15.40 -3.61
N PRO A 6 -7.68 -14.22 -3.91
CA PRO A 6 -7.19 -12.95 -3.36
C PRO A 6 -7.12 -12.91 -1.82
N ILE A 7 -8.11 -13.52 -1.14
CA ILE A 7 -8.12 -13.57 0.32
C ILE A 7 -7.04 -14.49 0.89
N GLU A 8 -6.77 -15.61 0.22
CA GLU A 8 -5.68 -16.52 0.59
C GLU A 8 -4.31 -15.87 0.37
N ALA A 9 -4.14 -15.15 -0.74
CA ALA A 9 -2.93 -14.39 -1.04
C ALA A 9 -2.65 -13.37 0.06
N MET A 10 -3.65 -12.56 0.43
CA MET A 10 -3.51 -11.55 1.49
C MET A 10 -3.21 -12.19 2.86
N ARG A 11 -3.91 -13.28 3.22
CA ARG A 11 -3.67 -14.01 4.48
C ARG A 11 -2.25 -14.60 4.52
N LEU A 12 -1.79 -15.19 3.42
CA LEU A 12 -0.44 -15.74 3.32
C LEU A 12 0.61 -14.63 3.43
N ALA A 13 0.42 -13.53 2.71
CA ALA A 13 1.31 -12.36 2.76
C ALA A 13 1.39 -11.78 4.18
N ASN A 14 0.25 -11.60 4.85
CA ASN A 14 0.20 -11.15 6.25
C ASN A 14 0.99 -12.07 7.18
N ARG A 15 0.83 -13.39 7.08
CA ARG A 15 1.59 -14.35 7.91
C ARG A 15 3.10 -14.28 7.64
N LEU A 16 3.50 -14.24 6.37
CA LEU A 16 4.91 -14.29 5.97
C LEU A 16 5.66 -12.99 6.27
N ALA A 17 5.05 -11.83 6.01
CA ALA A 17 5.65 -10.53 6.29
C ALA A 17 5.54 -10.16 7.77
N GLY A 18 4.41 -10.49 8.41
CA GLY A 18 4.16 -10.21 9.82
C GLY A 18 5.15 -10.92 10.74
N ARG A 19 5.47 -12.20 10.50
CA ARG A 19 6.49 -12.92 11.28
C ARG A 19 7.90 -12.32 11.17
N ASN A 20 8.14 -11.46 10.18
CA ASN A 20 9.41 -10.77 9.94
C ASN A 20 9.36 -9.28 10.31
N GLY A 21 8.29 -8.80 10.96
CA GLY A 21 8.17 -7.40 11.40
C GLY A 21 7.99 -6.38 10.27
N VAL A 22 7.59 -6.81 9.07
CA VAL A 22 7.42 -5.93 7.90
C VAL A 22 6.08 -5.18 7.99
N GLY A 23 6.06 -3.90 7.58
CA GLY A 23 4.83 -3.15 7.37
C GLY A 23 4.27 -2.42 8.60
N MET A 24 5.08 -2.23 9.65
CA MET A 24 4.74 -1.33 10.76
C MET A 24 5.09 0.12 10.40
N LYS A 25 4.14 1.04 10.55
CA LYS A 25 4.33 2.48 10.31
C LYS A 25 3.81 3.30 11.48
N HIS A 26 4.66 4.20 11.95
CA HIS A 26 4.28 5.23 12.91
C HIS A 26 4.05 6.52 12.10
N ALA A 27 2.79 6.88 11.82
CA ALA A 27 2.41 8.07 11.03
C ALA A 27 1.84 9.25 11.87
N LEU A 28 2.36 10.46 11.67
CA LEU A 28 1.69 11.70 12.06
C LEU A 28 0.96 12.26 10.84
N GLU A 29 -0.36 12.18 10.83
CA GLU A 29 -1.21 12.45 9.67
C GLU A 29 -2.10 13.69 9.88
N ASN A 30 -2.49 14.33 8.78
CA ASN A 30 -3.44 15.45 8.80
C ASN A 30 -4.84 14.89 8.57
N ARG A 31 -5.77 15.14 9.50
CA ARG A 31 -7.18 14.78 9.36
C ARG A 31 -7.90 15.75 8.45
N ILE A 32 -8.99 15.28 7.84
CA ILE A 32 -9.89 16.12 7.01
C ILE A 32 -10.41 17.35 7.76
N ILE A 33 -10.58 17.25 9.07
CA ILE A 33 -11.02 18.35 9.96
C ILE A 33 -9.91 19.34 10.34
N GLY A 34 -8.73 19.24 9.73
CA GLY A 34 -7.61 20.18 9.93
C GLY A 34 -6.72 19.91 11.15
N THR A 35 -7.00 18.86 11.93
CA THR A 35 -6.19 18.47 13.09
C THR A 35 -5.13 17.43 12.73
N LYS A 36 -4.05 17.32 13.53
CA LYS A 36 -3.07 16.24 13.37
C LYS A 36 -3.43 15.05 14.25
N SER A 37 -3.10 13.85 13.78
CA SER A 37 -3.35 12.58 14.46
C SER A 37 -2.10 11.72 14.45
N ARG A 38 -1.81 11.04 15.56
CA ARG A 38 -0.71 10.07 15.66
C ARG A 38 -1.29 8.67 15.60
N GLY A 39 -0.91 7.90 14.58
CA GLY A 39 -1.31 6.51 14.39
C GLY A 39 -0.12 5.56 14.31
N VAL A 40 -0.29 4.37 14.88
CA VAL A 40 0.55 3.19 14.60
C VAL A 40 -0.31 2.24 13.77
N TYR A 41 0.19 1.84 12.60
CA TYR A 41 -0.52 0.97 11.67
C TYR A 41 0.36 -0.21 11.30
N GLU A 42 -0.25 -1.40 11.21
CA GLU A 42 0.40 -2.63 10.76
C GLU A 42 -0.31 -3.15 9.52
N ALA A 43 0.42 -3.24 8.41
CA ALA A 43 -0.10 -3.75 7.14
C ALA A 43 0.92 -4.65 6.41
N PRO A 44 1.35 -5.76 7.04
CA PRO A 44 2.43 -6.60 6.53
C PRO A 44 2.19 -7.13 5.12
N GLY A 45 0.99 -7.67 4.85
CA GLY A 45 0.64 -8.22 3.55
C GLY A 45 0.53 -7.14 2.47
N MET A 46 0.02 -5.95 2.81
CA MET A 46 -0.04 -4.83 1.88
C MET A 46 1.36 -4.32 1.52
N GLU A 47 2.27 -4.21 2.50
CA GLU A 47 3.65 -3.79 2.24
C GLU A 47 4.39 -4.81 1.35
N LEU A 48 4.22 -6.11 1.62
CA LEU A 48 4.83 -7.18 0.81
C LEU A 48 4.29 -7.19 -0.62
N LEU A 49 2.96 -7.28 -0.79
CA LEU A 49 2.32 -7.38 -2.11
C LEU A 49 2.48 -6.07 -2.90
N GLY A 50 2.33 -4.92 -2.23
CA GLY A 50 2.51 -3.61 -2.85
C GLY A 50 3.94 -3.38 -3.35
N THR A 51 4.94 -3.89 -2.63
CA THR A 51 6.33 -3.85 -3.09
C THR A 51 6.56 -4.74 -4.32
N GLY A 52 6.04 -5.97 -4.31
CA GLY A 52 6.08 -6.83 -5.49
C GLY A 52 5.40 -6.21 -6.71
N LEU A 53 4.23 -5.60 -6.51
CA LEU A 53 3.47 -4.92 -7.57
C LEU A 53 4.24 -3.72 -8.15
N ARG A 54 4.95 -2.95 -7.32
CA ARG A 54 5.84 -1.87 -7.80
C ARG A 54 6.94 -2.38 -8.73
N TYR A 55 7.51 -3.56 -8.46
CA TYR A 55 8.49 -4.16 -9.38
C TYR A 55 7.87 -4.59 -10.71
N VAL A 56 6.64 -5.10 -10.69
CA VAL A 56 5.90 -5.37 -11.94
C VAL A 56 5.73 -4.07 -12.72
N TYR A 57 5.25 -3.00 -12.09
CA TYR A 57 5.10 -1.70 -12.75
C TYR A 57 6.41 -1.16 -13.31
N GLN A 58 7.52 -1.29 -12.58
CA GLN A 58 8.84 -0.89 -13.08
C GLN A 58 9.26 -1.66 -14.33
N ALA A 59 8.89 -2.94 -14.43
CA ALA A 59 9.22 -3.78 -15.58
C ALA A 59 8.27 -3.52 -16.77
N THR A 60 7.02 -3.13 -16.52
CA THR A 60 5.97 -3.07 -17.57
C THR A 60 5.59 -1.66 -18.01
N MET A 61 5.79 -0.64 -17.17
CA MET A 61 5.43 0.75 -17.50
C MET A 61 6.65 1.51 -18.02
N ASP A 62 6.43 2.34 -19.05
CA ASP A 62 7.43 3.31 -19.45
C ASP A 62 7.49 4.48 -18.44
N ARG A 63 8.54 5.31 -18.57
CA ARG A 63 8.80 6.43 -17.66
C ARG A 63 7.62 7.40 -17.55
N ARG A 64 6.95 7.74 -18.65
CA ARG A 64 5.85 8.72 -18.64
C ARG A 64 4.61 8.11 -17.99
N ALA A 65 4.27 6.87 -18.31
CA ALA A 65 3.16 6.16 -17.67
C ALA A 65 3.37 6.03 -16.16
N GLY A 66 4.57 5.65 -15.70
CA GLY A 66 4.88 5.54 -14.27
C GLY A 66 4.74 6.86 -13.51
N LEU A 67 5.18 7.97 -14.10
CA LEU A 67 5.01 9.31 -13.52
C LEU A 67 3.54 9.71 -13.39
N LEU A 68 2.75 9.50 -14.44
CA LEU A 68 1.32 9.78 -14.43
C LEU A 68 0.59 8.92 -13.40
N PHE A 69 0.90 7.62 -13.35
CA PHE A 69 0.32 6.70 -12.37
C PHE A 69 0.60 7.15 -10.94
N GLY A 70 1.81 7.62 -10.64
CA GLY A 70 2.14 8.15 -9.31
C GLY A 70 1.30 9.37 -8.92
N GLN A 71 1.06 10.30 -9.85
CA GLN A 71 0.21 11.47 -9.61
C GLN A 71 -1.25 11.06 -9.34
N LEU A 72 -1.80 10.17 -10.18
CA LEU A 72 -3.17 9.69 -10.03
C LEU A 72 -3.36 8.85 -8.76
N SER A 73 -2.37 8.01 -8.42
CA SER A 73 -2.40 7.20 -7.20
C SER A 73 -2.47 8.08 -5.95
N LYS A 74 -1.78 9.23 -5.93
CA LYS A 74 -1.87 10.18 -4.83
C LYS A 74 -3.26 10.81 -4.76
N LEU A 75 -3.80 11.27 -5.89
CA LEU A 75 -5.15 11.83 -5.96
C LEU A 75 -6.20 10.86 -5.40
N VAL A 76 -6.14 9.58 -5.81
CA VAL A 76 -7.03 8.52 -5.32
C VAL A 76 -6.84 8.27 -3.82
N ALA A 77 -5.60 8.24 -3.33
CA ALA A 77 -5.32 8.06 -1.90
C ALA A 77 -5.94 9.18 -1.05
N ASP A 78 -5.87 10.43 -1.53
CA ASP A 78 -6.48 11.57 -0.85
C ASP A 78 -8.02 11.45 -0.82
N GLN A 79 -8.65 11.00 -1.92
CA GLN A 79 -10.11 10.79 -1.94
C GLN A 79 -10.55 9.67 -0.98
N ILE A 80 -9.81 8.55 -0.93
CA ILE A 80 -10.08 7.45 0.01
C ILE A 80 -9.96 7.94 1.46
N TYR A 81 -8.94 8.74 1.77
CA TYR A 81 -8.76 9.29 3.11
C TYR A 81 -9.89 10.23 3.50
N ASP A 82 -10.36 11.05 2.56
CA ASP A 82 -11.45 12.00 2.77
C ASP A 82 -12.84 11.35 2.73
N GLY A 83 -12.94 10.08 2.32
CA GLY A 83 -14.20 9.35 2.17
C GLY A 83 -15.06 9.83 0.99
N ARG A 84 -14.42 10.19 -0.13
CA ARG A 84 -15.07 10.69 -1.35
C ARG A 84 -14.90 9.73 -2.53
#